data_AF-W6RY98-F1
#
_entry.id   AF-W6RY98-F1
#
_cell.length_a   1.000
_cell.length_b   1.000
_cell.length_c   1.000
_cell.angle_alpha   90.00
_cell.angle_beta   90.00
_cell.angle_gamma   90.00
#
_symmetry.space_group_name_H-M   'P 1'
#
loop_
_entity.id
_entity.type
_entity.pdbx_description
1 polymer ?
#
loop_
_entity_poly.entity_id
_entity_poly.type
_entity_poly.pdbx_seq_one_letter_code
_entity_poly.pdbx_strand_id
1 'polypeptide(L)'
;MYRKWKEDQDPEYAKIVTKQVEESKKVAQKDGIQVPETIEEYCVKWAPPQQDDVFDDIDYNDDFGCDYDDDEEEEDEDECGSDYNDDDEDSGQGEN
;
A
#
# COMPACT_ATOMS: atom_id res chain seq x y z
N MET A 1 17.09 -5.40 -16.31
CA MET A 1 15.79 -5.87 -16.82
C MET A 1 14.79 -4.73 -16.95
N TYR A 2 14.25 -4.19 -15.84
CA TYR A 2 13.26 -3.09 -15.90
C TYR A 2 13.78 -1.84 -16.62
N ARG A 3 15.00 -1.39 -16.29
CA ARG A 3 15.61 -0.23 -16.93
C ARG A 3 15.78 -0.42 -18.45
N LYS A 4 16.18 -1.61 -18.89
CA LYS A 4 16.26 -1.98 -20.32
C LYS A 4 14.88 -2.04 -20.99
N TRP A 5 13.84 -2.49 -20.29
CA TRP A 5 12.47 -2.39 -20.81
C TRP A 5 12.00 -0.93 -20.94
N LYS A 6 12.36 -0.08 -19.98
CA LYS A 6 11.96 1.34 -19.98
C LYS A 6 12.73 2.18 -21.01
N GLU A 7 14.03 1.94 -21.17
CA GLU A 7 14.93 2.72 -22.03
C GLU A 7 15.10 2.08 -23.42
N ASP A 8 15.28 0.76 -23.48
CA ASP A 8 15.56 0.01 -24.72
C ASP A 8 14.33 -0.76 -25.26
N GLN A 9 13.15 -0.59 -24.65
CA GLN A 9 11.91 -1.31 -24.99
C GLN A 9 12.06 -2.84 -25.06
N ASP A 10 12.97 -3.40 -24.27
CA ASP A 10 13.20 -4.85 -24.21
C ASP A 10 11.96 -5.60 -23.70
N PRO A 11 11.36 -6.52 -24.48
CA PRO A 11 10.12 -7.22 -24.10
C PRO A 11 10.31 -8.26 -22.97
N GLU A 12 11.53 -8.56 -22.55
CA GLU A 12 11.82 -9.58 -21.54
C GLU A 12 11.12 -9.29 -20.21
N TYR A 13 11.15 -8.05 -19.74
CA TYR A 13 10.48 -7.66 -18.49
C TYR A 13 8.96 -7.87 -18.57
N ALA A 14 8.34 -7.45 -19.68
CA ALA A 14 6.90 -7.61 -19.88
C ALA A 14 6.49 -9.09 -19.92
N LYS A 15 7.28 -9.96 -20.58
CA LYS A 15 7.02 -11.41 -20.64
C LYS A 15 7.03 -12.05 -19.25
N ILE A 16 7.98 -11.66 -18.40
CA ILE A 16 8.07 -12.20 -17.03
C ILE A 16 6.84 -11.79 -16.22
N VAL A 17 6.47 -10.51 -16.25
CA VAL A 17 5.31 -10.00 -15.51
C VAL A 17 4.01 -10.66 -15.99
N THR A 18 3.78 -10.78 -17.31
CA THR A 18 2.58 -11.44 -17.84
C THR A 18 2.49 -12.89 -17.35
N LYS A 19 3.60 -13.64 -17.38
CA LYS A 19 3.62 -15.02 -16.89
C LYS A 19 3.25 -15.11 -15.41
N GLN A 20 3.79 -14.23 -14.57
CA GLN A 20 3.49 -14.20 -13.14
C GLN A 20 2.02 -13.84 -12.86
N VAL A 21 1.44 -12.92 -13.65
CA VAL A 21 0.01 -12.57 -13.54
C VAL A 21 -0.90 -13.74 -13.95
N GLU A 22 -0.54 -14.47 -15.00
CA GLU A 22 -1.29 -15.67 -15.41
C GLU A 22 -1.24 -16.79 -14.35
N GLU A 23 -0.08 -16.95 -13.70
CA GLU A 23 0.10 -17.90 -12.60
C GLU A 23 -0.73 -17.49 -11.36
N SER A 24 -0.71 -16.20 -10.99
CA SER A 24 -1.49 -15.71 -9.85
C SER A 24 -3.00 -15.79 -10.09
N LYS A 25 -3.48 -15.60 -11.33
CA LYS A 25 -4.89 -15.77 -11.68
C LYS A 25 -5.40 -17.20 -11.45
N LYS A 26 -4.56 -18.22 -11.70
CA LYS A 26 -4.89 -19.62 -11.40
C LYS A 26 -4.99 -19.88 -9.89
N VAL A 27 -4.11 -19.26 -9.11
CA VAL A 27 -4.15 -19.35 -7.64
C VAL A 27 -5.42 -18.69 -7.10
N ALA A 28 -5.73 -17.47 -7.54
CA ALA A 28 -6.94 -16.76 -7.14
C ALA A 28 -8.22 -17.57 -7.44
N GLN A 29 -8.29 -18.21 -8.61
CA GLN A 29 -9.42 -19.09 -8.96
C GLN A 29 -9.55 -20.29 -8.01
N LYS A 30 -8.43 -20.91 -7.63
CA LYS A 30 -8.41 -22.04 -6.69
C LYS A 30 -8.89 -21.63 -5.30
N ASP A 31 -8.54 -20.41 -4.88
CA ASP A 31 -8.90 -19.87 -3.58
C ASP A 31 -10.31 -19.24 -3.57
N GLY A 32 -11.01 -19.22 -4.71
CA GLY A 32 -12.33 -18.61 -4.85
C GLY A 32 -12.32 -17.08 -4.80
N ILE A 33 -11.15 -16.46 -4.99
CA ILE A 33 -10.95 -15.02 -4.95
C ILE A 33 -11.20 -14.45 -6.34
N GLN A 34 -12.13 -13.49 -6.45
CA GLN A 34 -12.41 -12.79 -7.69
C GLN A 34 -11.53 -11.52 -7.78
N VAL A 35 -10.59 -11.52 -8.72
CA VAL A 35 -9.71 -10.37 -8.96
C VAL A 35 -10.49 -9.30 -9.72
N PRO A 36 -10.58 -8.06 -9.20
CA PRO A 36 -11.20 -6.95 -9.91
C PRO A 36 -10.39 -6.60 -11.16
N GLU A 37 -11.04 -6.55 -12.33
CA GLU A 37 -10.40 -6.18 -13.61
C GLU A 37 -10.72 -4.73 -14.01
N THR A 38 -11.67 -4.10 -13.31
CA THR A 38 -12.09 -2.72 -13.54
C THR A 38 -11.73 -1.82 -12.35
N ILE A 39 -11.61 -0.52 -12.61
CA ILE A 39 -11.30 0.46 -11.55
C ILE A 39 -12.45 0.51 -10.54
N GLU A 40 -13.69 0.40 -11.01
CA GLU A 40 -14.88 0.43 -10.19
C GLU A 40 -14.95 -0.78 -9.24
N GLU A 41 -14.60 -1.98 -9.72
CA GLU A 41 -14.52 -3.19 -8.89
C GLU A 41 -13.33 -3.15 -7.94
N TYR A 42 -12.22 -2.51 -8.32
CA TYR A 42 -11.05 -2.34 -7.46
C TYR A 42 -11.33 -1.33 -6.34
N CYS A 43 -12.00 -0.22 -6.68
CA CYS A 43 -12.36 0.86 -5.76
C CYS A 43 -13.71 0.59 -5.07
N VAL A 44 -13.82 -0.52 -4.34
CA VAL A 44 -14.98 -0.75 -3.48
C VAL A 44 -14.95 0.28 -2.34
N LYS A 45 -15.78 1.31 -2.45
CA LYS A 45 -16.15 2.12 -1.30
C LYS A 45 -16.83 1.18 -0.32
N TRP A 46 -16.15 0.85 0.77
CA TRP A 46 -16.76 0.14 1.88
C TRP A 46 -17.98 0.96 2.33
N ALA A 47 -19.16 0.50 1.94
CA ALA A 47 -20.39 0.93 2.58
C ALA A 47 -20.51 0.04 3.83
N PRO A 48 -20.51 0.61 5.05
CA PRO A 48 -20.94 -0.17 6.20
C PRO A 48 -22.29 -0.81 5.87
N PRO A 49 -22.57 -2.04 6.34
CA PRO A 49 -23.93 -2.55 6.30
C PRO A 49 -24.82 -1.46 6.92
N GLN A 50 -25.92 -1.10 6.25
CA GLN A 50 -26.92 -0.18 6.81
C GLN A 50 -27.32 -0.75 8.17
N GLN A 51 -26.70 -0.22 9.23
CA GLN A 51 -27.17 -0.41 10.58
C GLN A 51 -28.39 0.50 10.67
N ASP A 52 -29.52 -0.01 10.19
CA ASP A 52 -30.80 0.53 10.56
C ASP A 52 -30.85 0.46 12.10
N ASP A 53 -30.87 1.64 12.72
CA ASP A 53 -31.37 1.90 14.08
C ASP A 53 -30.49 1.55 15.32
N VAL A 54 -29.21 1.95 15.37
CA VAL A 54 -28.45 1.85 16.66
C VAL A 54 -27.56 3.06 17.04
N PHE A 55 -27.46 4.11 16.21
CA PHE A 55 -26.53 5.23 16.46
C PHE A 55 -27.16 6.51 17.03
N ASP A 56 -28.45 6.51 17.36
CA ASP A 56 -29.17 7.72 17.84
C ASP A 56 -28.98 8.00 19.35
N ASP A 57 -28.22 7.17 20.08
CA ASP A 57 -28.07 7.24 21.55
C ASP A 57 -26.64 7.59 22.01
N ILE A 58 -25.76 8.04 21.11
CA ILE A 58 -24.42 8.54 21.48
C ILE A 58 -24.47 10.07 21.57
N ASP A 59 -24.67 10.58 22.78
CA ASP A 59 -24.56 12.01 23.09
C ASP A 59 -23.08 12.44 23.05
N TYR A 60 -22.67 13.07 21.95
CA TYR A 60 -21.31 13.60 21.74
C TYR A 60 -21.04 14.90 22.52
N ASN A 61 -21.93 15.33 23.42
CA ASN A 61 -21.88 16.66 24.04
C ASN A 61 -21.46 16.69 25.52
N ASP A 62 -20.95 15.59 26.09
CA ASP A 62 -20.51 15.60 27.49
C ASP A 62 -19.14 14.92 27.65
N ASP A 63 -18.08 15.75 27.76
CA ASP A 63 -16.77 15.45 28.40
C ASP A 63 -15.46 15.62 27.59
N PHE A 64 -15.44 16.33 26.44
CA PHE A 64 -14.14 16.84 25.93
C PHE A 64 -13.70 18.13 26.65
N GLY A 65 -13.56 18.04 27.97
CA GLY A 65 -12.87 19.02 28.81
C GLY A 65 -11.35 18.80 28.79
N CYS A 66 -10.76 18.63 27.61
CA CYS A 66 -9.31 18.61 27.46
C CYS A 66 -8.82 20.06 27.43
N ASP A 67 -8.38 20.54 28.58
CA ASP A 67 -7.62 21.77 28.74
C ASP A 67 -6.36 21.66 27.86
N TYR A 68 -6.43 22.22 26.65
CA TYR A 68 -5.26 22.43 25.82
C TYR A 68 -4.51 23.60 26.45
N ASP A 69 -3.59 23.26 27.37
CA ASP A 69 -2.54 24.15 27.82
C ASP A 69 -1.67 24.49 26.60
N ASP A 70 -1.91 25.68 26.10
CA ASP A 70 -1.25 26.34 24.97
C ASP A 70 0.12 26.81 25.43
N ASP A 71 1.09 25.89 25.51
CA ASP A 71 2.50 26.23 25.64
C ASP A 71 3.22 25.92 24.32
N GLU A 72 3.36 27.01 23.56
CA GLU A 72 4.28 27.30 22.46
C GLU A 72 5.64 26.60 22.62
N GLU A 73 6.21 26.01 21.55
CA GLU A 73 7.53 26.38 20.99
C GLU A 73 7.61 25.83 19.54
N GLU A 74 7.47 26.74 18.57
CA GLU A 74 7.92 26.58 17.18
C GLU A 74 9.44 26.65 17.16
N GLU A 75 10.13 25.61 16.66
CA GLU A 75 11.55 25.57 16.25
C GLU A 75 11.83 24.07 15.90
N ASP A 76 12.42 23.62 14.81
CA ASP A 76 12.97 24.24 13.62
C ASP A 76 13.34 23.08 12.65
N GLU A 77 13.38 23.38 11.36
CA GLU A 77 14.39 22.89 10.39
C GLU A 77 14.37 21.44 9.85
N ASP A 78 14.15 21.39 8.53
CA ASP A 78 14.53 20.35 7.57
C ASP A 78 15.92 19.71 7.82
N GLU A 79 15.97 18.46 8.28
CA GLU A 79 17.15 17.61 8.05
C GLU A 79 16.80 16.10 8.02
N CYS A 80 16.02 15.65 7.03
CA CYS A 80 16.11 14.24 6.61
C CYS A 80 17.18 14.09 5.53
N GLY A 81 18.42 14.33 5.95
CA GLY A 81 19.63 14.06 5.18
C GLY A 81 19.64 12.62 4.68
N SER A 82 19.62 12.51 3.36
CA SER A 82 19.85 11.30 2.58
C SER A 82 21.18 10.65 2.97
N ASP A 83 21.12 9.56 3.75
CA ASP A 83 22.25 8.66 3.97
C ASP A 83 21.94 7.34 3.24
N TYR A 84 22.09 7.37 1.91
CA TYR A 84 22.21 6.15 1.13
C TYR A 84 23.59 5.54 1.47
N ASN A 85 23.65 4.74 2.53
CA ASN A 85 24.77 3.83 2.73
C ASN A 85 24.69 2.77 1.62
N ASP A 86 25.62 2.95 0.68
CA ASP A 86 26.06 2.01 -0.33
C ASP A 86 26.73 0.82 0.39
N ASP A 87 25.91 -0.12 0.87
CA ASP A 87 26.37 -1.39 1.43
C ASP A 87 26.34 -2.46 0.32
N ASP A 88 27.35 -2.36 -0.55
CA ASP A 88 27.80 -3.35 -1.52
C ASP A 88 28.36 -4.58 -0.77
N GLU A 89 27.53 -5.43 -0.14
CA GLU A 89 28.00 -6.66 0.52
C GLU A 89 27.21 -7.93 0.10
N ASP A 90 27.80 -8.61 -0.91
CA ASP A 90 27.91 -10.07 -1.09
C ASP A 90 26.67 -10.96 -0.82
N SER A 91 25.76 -11.02 -1.79
CA SER A 91 24.80 -12.14 -1.90
C SER A 91 25.49 -13.39 -2.49
N GLY A 92 26.38 -14.00 -1.70
CA GLY A 92 27.04 -15.25 -2.00
C GLY A 92 26.03 -16.37 -2.33
N GLN A 93 25.99 -16.77 -3.60
CA GLN A 93 25.30 -17.97 -4.06
C GLN A 93 26.12 -19.20 -3.65
N GLY A 94 25.73 -19.82 -2.53
CA GLY A 94 26.20 -21.15 -2.15
C GLY A 94 25.53 -22.21 -3.02
N GLU A 95 26.32 -22.86 -3.87
CA GLU A 95 25.97 -24.06 -4.62
C GLU A 95 25.59 -25.21 -3.67
N ASN A 96 24.40 -25.79 -3.85
CA ASN A 96 24.10 -27.20 -3.54
C ASN A 96 22.85 -27.68 -4.29
#